data_AF-A0A517YDX1-F1
#
_entry.id   AF-A0A517YDX1-F1
#
_cell.length_a   1.000
_cell.length_b   1.000
_cell.length_c   1.000
_cell.angle_alpha   90.00
_cell.angle_beta   90.00
_cell.angle_gamma   90.00
#
_symmetry.space_group_name_H-M   'P 1'
#
loop_
_entity.id
_entity.type
_entity.pdbx_description
1 polymer ?
#
loop_
_entity_poly.entity_id
_entity_poly.type
_entity_poly.pdbx_seq_one_letter_code
_entity_poly.pdbx_strand_id
1 'polypeptide(L)'
;MSRSEKLGYGWGLVGVLLVAVIVATFLQRGPSSPGEPDAQAIEQLRVATEQQQAVILSQLAGNLTKQDPSAQILLLQGAPGAPPVVAANVIDEDDGEGPTHWPAPWPAVQEAMKQPVLSPTLVAGTYAGAKFKHRLIPLEPTGTRVLLINSAAAPASWFSLRNVLFVATGLLALSMVVVQLSEEE
;
A
#
# COMPACT_ATOMS: atom_id res chain seq x y z
N MET A 1 -49.15 -9.72 -12.04
CA MET A 1 -47.75 -9.56 -12.45
C MET A 1 -47.47 -10.54 -13.58
N SER A 2 -47.25 -10.03 -14.79
CA SER A 2 -47.13 -10.82 -16.01
C SER A 2 -45.74 -11.50 -16.10
N ARG A 3 -45.63 -12.61 -16.84
CA ARG A 3 -44.37 -13.38 -16.99
C ARG A 3 -43.22 -12.52 -17.56
N SER A 4 -43.52 -11.55 -18.42
CA SER A 4 -42.50 -10.64 -18.97
C SER A 4 -41.95 -9.68 -17.91
N GLU A 5 -42.74 -9.35 -16.89
CA GLU A 5 -42.28 -8.52 -15.77
C GLU A 5 -41.25 -9.28 -14.93
N LYS A 6 -41.49 -10.56 -14.60
CA LYS A 6 -40.57 -11.38 -13.79
C LYS A 6 -39.21 -11.61 -14.47
N LEU A 7 -39.21 -11.87 -15.78
CA LEU A 7 -37.97 -12.00 -16.57
C LEU A 7 -37.19 -10.68 -16.63
N GLY A 8 -37.89 -9.55 -16.78
CA GLY A 8 -37.25 -8.22 -16.76
C GLY A 8 -36.55 -7.92 -15.43
N TYR A 9 -37.16 -8.29 -14.30
CA TYR A 9 -36.54 -8.11 -12.98
C TYR A 9 -35.30 -8.99 -12.77
N GLY A 10 -35.30 -10.24 -13.27
CA GLY A 10 -34.15 -11.15 -13.15
C GLY A 10 -32.91 -10.65 -13.89
N TRP A 11 -33.06 -10.21 -15.14
CA TRP A 11 -31.97 -9.63 -15.92
C TRP A 11 -31.50 -8.28 -15.37
N GLY A 12 -32.42 -7.46 -14.84
CA GLY A 12 -32.08 -6.23 -14.14
C GLY A 12 -31.19 -6.46 -12.93
N LEU A 13 -31.51 -7.48 -12.11
CA LEU A 13 -30.71 -7.82 -10.92
C LEU A 13 -29.30 -8.29 -11.29
N VAL A 14 -29.16 -9.14 -12.32
CA VAL A 14 -27.86 -9.62 -12.82
C VAL A 14 -27.01 -8.46 -13.32
N GLY A 15 -27.60 -7.54 -14.09
CA GLY A 15 -26.89 -6.33 -14.57
C GLY A 15 -26.38 -5.47 -13.41
N VAL A 16 -27.21 -5.24 -12.40
CA VAL A 16 -26.82 -4.46 -11.20
C VAL A 16 -25.69 -5.15 -10.42
N LEU A 17 -25.77 -6.47 -10.22
CA LEU A 17 -24.72 -7.23 -9.54
C LEU A 17 -23.39 -7.19 -10.31
N LEU A 18 -23.44 -7.29 -11.63
CA LEU A 18 -22.23 -7.27 -12.48
C LEU A 18 -21.57 -5.89 -12.45
N VAL A 19 -22.35 -4.80 -12.52
CA VAL A 19 -21.85 -3.44 -12.33
C VAL A 19 -21.30 -3.25 -10.91
N ALA A 20 -21.97 -3.77 -9.88
CA ALA A 20 -21.47 -3.69 -8.50
C ALA A 20 -20.13 -4.43 -8.32
N VAL A 21 -19.93 -5.57 -8.98
CA VAL A 21 -18.65 -6.30 -8.99
C VAL A 21 -17.57 -5.53 -9.73
N ILE A 22 -17.87 -4.94 -10.89
CA ILE A 22 -16.94 -4.07 -11.62
C ILE A 22 -16.56 -2.87 -10.74
N VAL A 23 -17.53 -2.17 -10.17
CA VAL A 23 -17.26 -1.02 -9.29
C VAL A 23 -16.46 -1.46 -8.05
N ALA A 24 -16.77 -2.59 -7.43
CA ALA A 24 -16.05 -3.09 -6.27
C ALA A 24 -14.62 -3.57 -6.57
N THR A 25 -14.34 -4.02 -7.81
CA THR A 25 -13.01 -4.40 -8.28
C THR A 25 -12.19 -3.18 -8.72
N PHE A 26 -12.80 -2.17 -9.34
CA PHE A 26 -12.15 -0.91 -9.67
C PHE A 26 -11.94 0.01 -8.45
N LEU A 27 -12.77 -0.12 -7.40
CA LEU A 27 -12.56 0.48 -6.09
C LEU A 27 -11.49 -0.25 -5.26
N GLN A 28 -10.66 -1.11 -5.89
CA GLN A 28 -9.48 -1.66 -5.25
C GLN A 28 -8.72 -0.56 -4.54
N ARG A 29 -8.68 -0.71 -3.21
CA ARG A 29 -8.25 0.32 -2.28
C ARG A 29 -6.83 0.70 -2.64
N GLY A 30 -6.62 1.99 -2.92
CA GLY A 30 -5.27 2.55 -3.00
C GLY A 30 -4.51 2.28 -1.69
N PRO A 31 -3.19 2.45 -1.68
CA PRO A 31 -2.38 2.21 -0.50
C PRO A 31 -2.97 2.96 0.71
N SER A 32 -2.93 2.32 1.88
CA SER A 32 -3.23 2.97 3.15
C SER A 32 -2.32 4.19 3.31
N SER A 33 -2.81 5.21 4.00
CA SER A 33 -1.91 6.29 4.38
C SER A 33 -0.90 5.72 5.39
N PRO A 34 0.42 5.88 5.16
CA PRO A 34 1.42 5.42 6.10
C PRO A 34 1.13 5.97 7.49
N GLY A 35 1.24 5.12 8.51
CA GLY A 35 1.02 5.48 9.89
C GLY A 35 1.93 6.63 10.35
N GLU A 36 1.53 7.28 11.44
CA GLU A 36 2.36 8.31 12.07
C GLU A 36 3.31 7.64 13.06
N PRO A 37 4.63 7.80 12.90
CA PRO A 37 5.58 7.25 13.85
C PRO A 37 5.53 8.05 15.15
N ASP A 38 5.92 7.38 16.24
CA ASP A 38 6.01 8.00 17.56
C ASP A 38 7.05 9.14 17.56
N ALA A 39 6.66 10.30 18.08
CA ALA A 39 7.52 11.46 18.22
C ALA A 39 8.76 11.16 19.06
N GLN A 40 8.64 10.32 20.09
CA GLN A 40 9.79 9.92 20.92
C GLN A 40 10.83 9.14 20.12
N ALA A 41 10.38 8.23 19.26
CA ALA A 41 11.27 7.44 18.41
C ALA A 41 11.93 8.28 17.30
N ILE A 42 11.22 9.30 16.77
CA ILE A 42 11.82 10.28 15.86
C ILE A 42 12.97 11.02 16.54
N GLU A 43 12.78 11.53 17.76
CA GLU A 43 13.83 12.23 18.50
C GLU A 43 15.02 11.31 18.82
N GLN A 44 14.76 10.04 19.15
CA GLN A 44 15.84 9.06 19.34
C GLN A 44 16.64 8.85 18.05
N LEU A 45 15.99 8.75 16.87
CA LEU A 45 16.68 8.61 15.59
C LEU A 45 17.57 9.80 15.24
N ARG A 46 17.23 11.01 15.70
CA ARG A 46 18.01 12.23 15.45
C ARG A 46 19.38 12.19 16.12
N VAL A 47 19.44 11.63 17.33
CA VAL A 47 20.67 11.59 18.14
C VAL A 47 21.37 10.23 18.11
N ALA A 48 20.74 9.21 17.53
CA ALA A 48 21.27 7.85 17.48
C ALA A 48 22.49 7.71 16.57
N THR A 49 23.46 6.89 16.99
CA THR A 49 24.56 6.43 16.14
C THR A 49 24.04 5.49 15.04
N GLU A 50 24.80 5.26 13.97
CA GLU A 50 24.40 4.37 12.87
C GLU A 50 23.98 2.97 13.37
N GLN A 51 24.71 2.42 14.34
CA GLN A 51 24.38 1.12 14.95
C GLN A 51 23.06 1.14 15.74
N GLN A 52 22.76 2.26 16.42
CA GLN A 52 21.52 2.42 17.19
C GLN A 52 20.31 2.68 16.29
N GLN A 53 20.51 3.36 15.16
CA GLN A 53 19.44 3.70 14.23
C GLN A 53 18.72 2.46 13.73
N ALA A 54 19.47 1.42 13.37
CA ALA A 54 18.93 0.19 12.86
C ALA A 54 18.01 -0.52 13.88
N VAL A 55 18.40 -0.52 15.17
CA VAL A 55 17.57 -1.05 16.27
C VAL A 55 16.29 -0.22 16.46
N ILE A 56 16.40 1.11 16.44
CA ILE A 56 15.24 2.00 16.59
C ILE A 56 14.28 1.86 15.40
N LEU A 57 14.81 1.70 14.18
CA LEU A 57 14.03 1.42 12.98
C LEU A 57 13.27 0.09 13.11
N SER A 58 13.91 -0.96 13.62
CA SER A 58 13.23 -2.25 13.87
C SER A 58 12.08 -2.12 14.88
N GLN A 59 12.27 -1.35 15.96
CA GLN A 59 11.20 -1.09 16.93
C GLN A 59 10.04 -0.30 16.33
N LEU A 60 10.35 0.74 15.55
CA LEU A 60 9.36 1.52 14.81
C LEU A 60 8.59 0.65 13.81
N ALA A 61 9.29 -0.23 13.09
CA ALA A 61 8.70 -1.13 12.12
C ALA A 61 7.76 -2.11 12.80
N GLY A 62 8.16 -2.71 13.92
CA GLY A 62 7.30 -3.61 14.71
C GLY A 62 6.01 -2.94 15.20
N ASN A 63 6.03 -1.64 15.50
CA ASN A 63 4.83 -0.90 15.90
C ASN A 63 3.95 -0.51 14.71
N LEU A 64 4.55 -0.06 13.62
CA LEU A 64 3.81 0.37 12.43
C LEU A 64 3.26 -0.81 11.63
N THR A 65 3.95 -1.95 11.57
CA THR A 65 3.46 -3.19 10.92
C THR A 65 2.22 -3.77 11.58
N LYS A 66 2.03 -3.57 12.90
CA LYS A 66 0.78 -3.93 13.59
C LYS A 66 -0.43 -3.14 13.07
N GLN A 67 -0.20 -1.93 12.57
CA GLN A 67 -1.26 -1.06 12.01
C GLN A 67 -1.41 -1.24 10.51
N ASP A 68 -0.29 -1.35 9.79
CA ASP A 68 -0.21 -1.56 8.35
C ASP A 68 0.87 -2.62 8.04
N PRO A 69 0.49 -3.88 7.79
CA PRO A 69 1.43 -4.96 7.49
C PRO A 69 2.28 -4.74 6.23
N SER A 70 1.87 -3.82 5.35
CA SER A 70 2.62 -3.45 4.15
C SER A 70 3.61 -2.30 4.39
N ALA A 71 3.66 -1.77 5.61
CA ALA A 71 4.52 -0.64 5.94
C ALA A 71 5.99 -1.05 5.98
N GLN A 72 6.82 -0.32 5.26
CA GLN A 72 8.27 -0.42 5.31
C GLN A 72 8.85 0.90 5.82
N ILE A 73 9.89 0.81 6.64
CA ILE A 73 10.54 1.98 7.23
C ILE A 73 12.01 1.97 6.84
N LEU A 74 12.47 3.10 6.31
CA LEU A 74 13.83 3.28 5.81
C LEU A 74 14.34 4.65 6.23
N LEU A 75 15.64 4.74 6.45
CA LEU A 75 16.33 6.01 6.60
C LEU A 75 16.93 6.39 5.25
N LEU A 76 16.59 7.58 4.76
CA LEU A 76 17.13 8.11 3.52
C LEU A 76 18.08 9.28 3.80
N GLN A 77 19.10 9.36 2.98
CA GLN A 77 20.02 10.48 2.93
C GLN A 77 20.05 11.04 1.51
N GLY A 78 19.63 12.29 1.39
CA GLY A 78 19.69 13.09 0.18
C GLY A 78 20.91 14.00 0.19
N ALA A 79 21.47 14.23 -1.00
CA ALA A 79 22.42 15.30 -1.25
C ALA A 79 21.85 16.20 -2.37
N PRO A 80 22.10 17.53 -2.34
CA PRO A 80 21.62 18.44 -3.37
C PRO A 80 22.00 17.97 -4.79
N GLY A 81 21.00 17.77 -5.65
CA GLY A 81 21.22 17.37 -7.05
C GLY A 81 21.58 15.88 -7.26
N ALA A 82 21.61 15.07 -6.20
CA ALA A 82 21.88 13.63 -6.28
C ALA A 82 20.63 12.81 -5.92
N PRO A 83 20.48 11.60 -6.47
CA PRO A 83 19.40 10.70 -6.05
C PRO A 83 19.59 10.32 -4.57
N PRO A 84 18.50 10.31 -3.77
CA PRO A 84 18.58 9.90 -2.37
C PRO A 84 18.99 8.44 -2.25
N VAL A 85 19.82 8.14 -1.24
CA VAL A 85 20.28 6.79 -0.92
C VAL A 85 19.66 6.31 0.38
N VAL A 86 19.45 5.00 0.48
CA VAL A 86 19.06 4.34 1.73
C VAL A 86 20.30 4.26 2.61
N ALA A 87 20.27 4.95 3.74
CA ALA A 87 21.37 5.01 4.71
C ALA A 87 21.23 3.96 5.82
N ALA A 88 20.00 3.55 6.14
CA ALA A 88 19.73 2.44 7.04
C ALA A 88 18.34 1.83 6.76
N ASN A 89 18.21 0.55 7.03
CA ASN A 89 16.97 -0.22 6.99
C ASN A 89 16.77 -0.98 8.31
N VAL A 90 15.62 -1.64 8.42
CA VAL A 90 15.33 -2.59 9.51
C VAL A 90 16.33 -3.75 9.43
N ILE A 91 16.94 -4.13 10.55
CA ILE A 91 17.79 -5.33 10.64
C ILE A 91 16.85 -6.54 10.65
N ASP A 92 16.93 -7.39 9.63
CA ASP A 92 16.48 -8.78 9.73
C ASP A 92 17.56 -9.57 10.49
N GLU A 93 17.16 -10.34 11.49
CA GLU A 93 18.06 -11.05 12.43
C GLU A 93 19.04 -12.05 11.76
N ASP A 94 18.99 -12.22 10.44
CA ASP A 94 19.69 -13.30 9.71
C ASP A 94 20.83 -12.84 8.79
N ASP A 95 21.06 -11.52 8.57
CA ASP A 95 22.17 -11.07 7.71
C ASP A 95 23.02 -9.98 8.37
N GLY A 96 24.27 -10.35 8.69
CA GLY A 96 25.27 -9.52 9.34
C GLY A 96 25.96 -8.49 8.43
N GLU A 97 25.37 -8.11 7.30
CA GLU A 97 25.91 -7.08 6.41
C GLU A 97 25.26 -5.72 6.72
N GLY A 98 26.10 -4.77 7.16
CA GLY A 98 25.70 -3.40 7.47
C GLY A 98 25.06 -2.65 6.29
N PRO A 99 24.61 -1.40 6.50
CA PRO A 99 23.85 -0.67 5.50
C PRO A 99 24.66 -0.46 4.22
N THR A 100 24.33 -1.22 3.17
CA THR A 100 24.79 -0.93 1.83
C THR A 100 24.00 0.27 1.32
N HIS A 101 24.69 1.36 0.99
CA HIS A 101 24.04 2.56 0.50
C HIS A 101 23.55 2.30 -0.93
N TRP A 102 22.24 2.08 -1.13
CA TRP A 102 21.65 1.91 -2.45
C TRP A 102 20.67 3.04 -2.79
N PRO A 103 20.48 3.39 -4.08
CA PRO A 103 19.52 4.44 -4.47
C PRO A 103 18.08 4.09 -4.10
N ALA A 104 17.30 5.06 -3.65
CA ALA A 104 15.88 4.87 -3.40
C ALA A 104 15.15 4.56 -4.73
N PRO A 105 14.46 3.42 -4.88
CA PRO A 105 13.90 3.00 -6.17
C PRO A 105 12.65 3.80 -6.58
N TRP A 106 12.05 4.58 -5.69
CA TRP A 106 10.77 5.26 -5.92
C TRP A 106 10.96 6.64 -6.58
N PRO A 107 10.54 6.85 -7.84
CA PRO A 107 10.74 8.12 -8.53
C PRO A 107 10.07 9.31 -7.83
N ALA A 108 8.90 9.09 -7.23
CA ALA A 108 8.18 10.13 -6.50
C ALA A 108 8.96 10.61 -5.25
N VAL A 109 9.67 9.70 -4.57
CA VAL A 109 10.55 10.05 -3.45
C VAL A 109 11.79 10.80 -3.95
N GLN A 110 12.39 10.34 -5.06
CA GLN A 110 13.53 11.04 -5.67
C GLN A 110 13.16 12.47 -6.07
N GLU A 111 11.99 12.68 -6.67
CA GLU A 111 11.48 13.99 -7.04
C GLU A 111 11.27 14.89 -5.82
N ALA A 112 10.61 14.36 -4.77
CA ALA A 112 10.35 15.10 -3.54
C ALA A 112 11.63 15.50 -2.81
N MET A 113 12.69 14.70 -2.91
CA MET A 113 13.99 14.96 -2.30
C MET A 113 14.96 15.75 -3.17
N LYS A 114 14.56 16.20 -4.38
CA LYS A 114 15.37 17.18 -5.14
C LYS A 114 15.57 18.49 -4.38
N GLN A 115 14.61 18.82 -3.52
CA GLN A 115 14.68 19.92 -2.59
C GLN A 115 14.76 19.38 -1.15
N PRO A 116 15.41 20.10 -0.23
CA PRO A 116 15.38 19.79 1.19
C PRO A 116 13.95 19.61 1.71
N VAL A 117 13.67 18.48 2.33
CA VAL A 117 12.36 18.24 2.96
C VAL A 117 12.40 18.86 4.35
N LEU A 118 11.73 19.99 4.55
CA LEU A 118 11.76 20.74 5.82
C LEU A 118 10.59 20.41 6.76
N SER A 119 9.55 19.77 6.23
CA SER A 119 8.35 19.39 6.98
C SER A 119 7.88 17.99 6.60
N PRO A 120 7.17 17.27 7.49
CA PRO A 120 6.57 15.99 7.16
C PRO A 120 5.72 16.08 5.88
N THR A 121 6.06 15.28 4.88
CA THR A 121 5.47 15.37 3.53
C THR A 121 4.94 14.01 3.10
N LEU A 122 3.71 13.99 2.59
CA LEU A 122 3.12 12.80 2.00
C LEU A 122 3.27 12.84 0.48
N VAL A 123 3.82 11.77 -0.08
CA VAL A 123 4.05 11.62 -1.51
C VAL A 123 3.43 10.31 -1.97
N ALA A 124 2.67 10.34 -3.07
CA ALA A 124 2.14 9.14 -3.69
C ALA A 124 2.84 8.88 -5.02
N GLY A 125 3.07 7.61 -5.35
CA GLY A 125 3.78 7.23 -6.55
C GLY A 125 3.38 5.86 -7.06
N THR A 126 3.86 5.52 -8.25
CA THR A 126 3.76 4.16 -8.80
C THR A 126 5.16 3.70 -9.13
N TYR A 127 5.49 2.46 -8.75
CA TYR A 127 6.76 1.82 -9.08
C TYR A 127 6.49 0.35 -9.40
N ALA A 128 7.07 -0.16 -10.50
CA ALA A 128 6.86 -1.53 -10.95
C ALA A 128 5.37 -1.98 -11.02
N GLY A 129 4.47 -1.07 -11.41
CA GLY A 129 3.02 -1.33 -11.49
C GLY A 129 2.27 -1.33 -10.16
N ALA A 130 2.96 -1.22 -9.02
CA ALA A 130 2.37 -1.08 -7.70
C ALA A 130 2.22 0.39 -7.30
N LYS A 131 1.13 0.72 -6.61
CA LYS A 131 0.86 2.06 -6.06
C LYS A 131 1.39 2.13 -4.64
N PHE A 132 2.12 3.19 -4.35
CA PHE A 132 2.74 3.45 -3.06
C PHE A 132 2.31 4.80 -2.51
N LYS A 133 2.23 4.89 -1.19
CA LYS A 133 2.23 6.14 -0.46
C LYS A 133 3.43 6.17 0.45
N HIS A 134 4.09 7.31 0.48
CA HIS A 134 5.32 7.57 1.20
C HIS A 134 5.07 8.72 2.15
N ARG A 135 5.49 8.57 3.40
CA ARG A 135 5.59 9.66 4.37
C ARG A 135 7.07 9.94 4.60
N LEU A 136 7.50 11.15 4.26
CA LEU A 136 8.86 11.64 4.47
C LEU A 136 8.85 12.53 5.71
N ILE A 137 9.67 12.20 6.71
CA ILE A 137 9.75 12.95 7.95
C ILE A 137 11.19 13.45 8.13
N PRO A 138 11.41 14.76 8.20
CA PRO A 138 12.76 15.30 8.39
C PRO A 138 13.31 14.99 9.77
N LEU A 139 14.51 14.42 9.77
CA LEU A 139 15.26 14.19 11.00
C LEU A 139 16.19 15.36 11.31
N GLU A 140 16.57 16.14 10.30
CA GLU A 140 17.51 17.25 10.45
C GLU A 140 16.92 18.57 9.92
N PRO A 141 17.35 19.73 10.45
CA PRO A 141 16.92 21.05 9.98
C PRO A 141 17.29 21.31 8.52
N THR A 142 18.33 20.64 8.03
CA THR A 142 18.81 20.71 6.64
C THR A 142 17.90 19.99 5.66
N GLY A 143 16.99 19.13 6.14
CA GLY A 143 16.10 18.33 5.29
C GLY A 143 16.81 17.31 4.39
N THR A 144 18.10 17.06 4.61
CA THR A 144 18.90 16.09 3.86
C THR A 144 18.67 14.67 4.34
N ARG A 145 18.41 14.50 5.64
CA ARG A 145 18.17 13.20 6.24
C ARG A 145 16.70 13.07 6.62
N VAL A 146 16.05 12.05 6.07
CA VAL A 146 14.61 11.84 6.24
C VAL A 146 14.30 10.38 6.59
N LEU A 147 13.35 10.20 7.49
CA LEU A 147 12.70 8.92 7.72
C LEU A 147 11.63 8.74 6.65
N LEU A 148 11.74 7.68 5.85
CA LEU A 148 10.75 7.26 4.89
C LEU A 148 9.90 6.14 5.51
N ILE A 149 8.59 6.32 5.50
CA ILE A 149 7.61 5.27 5.78
C ILE A 149 6.82 5.04 4.49
N ASN A 150 6.94 3.85 3.92
CA ASN A 150 6.26 3.44 2.71
C ASN A 150 5.08 2.53 3.06
N SER A 151 3.95 2.68 2.36
CA SER A 151 2.82 1.75 2.37
C SER A 151 2.47 1.39 0.94
N ALA A 152 2.34 0.09 0.66
CA ALA A 152 2.05 -0.44 -0.67
C ALA A 152 0.59 -0.88 -0.75
N ALA A 153 -0.08 -0.60 -1.87
CA ALA A 153 -1.34 -1.27 -2.15
C ALA A 153 -1.05 -2.76 -2.37
N ALA A 154 -1.81 -3.62 -1.68
CA ALA A 154 -1.78 -5.05 -1.98
C ALA A 154 -2.03 -5.23 -3.49
N PRO A 155 -1.26 -6.11 -4.17
CA PRO A 155 -1.49 -6.38 -5.57
C PRO A 155 -2.93 -6.86 -5.75
N ALA A 156 -3.56 -6.39 -6.82
CA ALA A 156 -4.91 -6.73 -7.23
C ALA A 156 -5.06 -8.26 -7.40
N SER A 157 -5.35 -9.01 -6.35
CA SER A 157 -5.56 -10.45 -6.48
C SER A 157 -6.99 -10.70 -6.92
N TRP A 158 -7.14 -11.11 -8.18
CA TRP A 158 -8.42 -11.58 -8.70
C TRP A 158 -8.94 -12.79 -7.89
N PHE A 159 -8.04 -13.56 -7.28
CA PHE A 159 -8.33 -14.65 -6.34
C PHE A 159 -8.62 -14.25 -4.89
N SER A 160 -8.79 -12.97 -4.57
CA SER A 160 -9.21 -12.63 -3.19
C SER A 160 -10.50 -13.38 -2.85
N LEU A 161 -10.60 -13.95 -1.63
CA LEU A 161 -11.74 -14.74 -1.18
C LEU A 161 -13.08 -14.03 -1.47
N ARG A 162 -13.09 -12.70 -1.36
CA ARG A 162 -14.22 -11.84 -1.70
C ARG A 162 -14.63 -11.95 -3.17
N ASN A 163 -13.68 -11.85 -4.09
CA ASN A 163 -13.93 -11.97 -5.53
C ASN A 163 -14.39 -13.38 -5.90
N VAL A 164 -13.81 -14.42 -5.28
CA VAL A 164 -14.23 -15.82 -5.46
C VAL A 164 -15.67 -16.02 -4.99
N LEU A 165 -16.05 -15.46 -3.84
CA LEU A 165 -17.41 -15.53 -3.33
C LEU A 165 -18.40 -14.83 -4.27
N PHE A 166 -18.03 -13.67 -4.82
CA PHE A 166 -18.87 -12.93 -5.78
C PHE A 166 -19.08 -13.72 -7.08
N VAL A 167 -18.02 -14.32 -7.64
CA VAL A 167 -18.14 -15.18 -8.83
C VAL A 167 -19.00 -16.41 -8.53
N ALA A 168 -18.80 -17.06 -7.38
CA ALA A 168 -19.61 -18.20 -6.96
C ALA A 168 -21.09 -17.84 -6.81
N THR A 169 -21.39 -16.67 -6.24
CA THR A 169 -22.77 -16.18 -6.07
C THR A 169 -23.41 -15.85 -7.43
N GLY A 170 -22.66 -15.23 -8.34
CA GLY A 170 -23.09 -14.98 -9.71
C GLY A 170 -23.40 -16.26 -10.49
N LEU A 171 -22.55 -17.28 -10.37
CA LEU A 171 -22.76 -18.58 -10.98
C LEU A 171 -24.00 -19.31 -10.41
N LEU A 172 -24.21 -19.25 -9.09
CA LEU A 172 -25.39 -19.83 -8.45
C LEU A 172 -26.69 -19.17 -8.93
N ALA A 173 -26.70 -17.84 -9.01
CA ALA A 173 -27.84 -17.09 -9.54
C ALA A 173 -28.12 -17.47 -11.01
N LEU A 174 -27.07 -17.61 -11.82
CA LEU A 174 -27.20 -18.02 -13.22
C LEU A 174 -27.74 -19.46 -13.33
N SER A 175 -27.27 -20.39 -12.49
CA SER A 175 -27.77 -21.77 -12.47
C SER A 175 -29.23 -21.87 -12.07
N MET A 176 -29.72 -21.02 -11.15
CA MET A 176 -31.14 -21.01 -10.79
C MET A 176 -32.01 -20.52 -11.96
N VAL A 177 -31.54 -19.53 -12.73
CA VAL A 177 -32.23 -19.07 -13.93
C VAL A 177 -32.27 -20.15 -15.00
N VAL A 178 -31.16 -20.87 -15.22
CA VAL A 178 -31.10 -21.96 -16.21
C VAL A 178 -32.00 -23.14 -15.81
N VAL A 179 -32.03 -23.52 -14.53
CA VAL A 179 -32.93 -24.58 -14.03
C VAL A 179 -34.39 -24.19 -14.22
N GLN A 180 -34.76 -22.93 -13.91
CA GLN A 180 -36.12 -22.45 -14.16
C GLN A 180 -36.52 -22.50 -15.64
N LEU A 181 -35.58 -22.25 -16.55
CA LEU A 181 -35.83 -22.35 -18.00
C LEU A 181 -35.92 -23.81 -18.48
N SER A 182 -35.22 -24.74 -17.83
CA SER A 182 -35.23 -26.17 -18.19
C SER A 182 -36.43 -26.95 -17.65
N GLU A 183 -37.10 -26.46 -16.60
CA GLU A 183 -38.37 -27.02 -16.12
C GLU A 183 -39.59 -26.54 -16.93
N GLU A 184 -39.39 -25.59 -17.86
CA GLU A 184 -40.41 -25.04 -18.76
C GLU A 184 -40.47 -25.75 -20.14
N GLU A 185 -39.59 -26.74 -20.41
CA GLU A 185 -39.66 -27.66 -21.56
C GLU A 185 -40.31 -29.01 -21.19
#